data_AF-A0A972RZ31-F1
#
_entry.id   AF-A0A972RZ31-F1
#
_cell.length_a   1.000
_cell.length_b   1.000
_cell.length_c   1.000
_cell.angle_alpha   90.00
_cell.angle_beta   90.00
_cell.angle_gamma   90.00
#
_symmetry.space_group_name_H-M   'P 1'
#
loop_
_entity.id
_entity.type
_entity.pdbx_description
1 polymer ?
#
loop_
_entity_poly.entity_id
_entity_poly.type
_entity_poly.pdbx_seq_one_letter_code
_entity_poly.pdbx_strand_id
1 'polypeptide(L)'
;MNLVKDYEKQIEVIEIHPPISRRFNWNKFIENYQIFYEKIKENIPNAKILIENRNSFLLSGIKDFQKLSDIIDKSNLDLKLIIDFPQLLNYEKAKFDIDKLNSVLKEIKNFKHNIKAFHLWGQIGNKSHAGDINDYFNNNSRLVNTFYENLASIFIGKNEKYYFIPEINLGKKGKTKNECLSNIVQELKFSGFQFI
;
A
#
# COMPACT_ATOMS: atom_id res chain seq x y z
N MET A 1 22.39 13.21 27.58
CA MET A 1 21.27 12.30 27.28
C MET A 1 20.99 12.45 25.78
N ASN A 2 21.52 11.54 24.96
CA ASN A 2 21.45 11.63 23.50
C ASN A 2 20.07 11.13 23.04
N LEU A 3 19.15 12.06 22.78
CA LEU A 3 17.78 11.78 22.32
C LEU A 3 17.72 10.88 21.08
N VAL A 4 18.81 10.77 20.30
CA VAL A 4 18.89 9.91 19.10
C VAL A 4 19.03 8.41 19.43
N LYS A 5 19.63 8.04 20.57
CA LYS A 5 19.91 6.62 20.89
C LYS A 5 18.70 5.84 21.40
N ASP A 6 17.66 6.51 21.88
CA ASP A 6 16.47 5.85 22.41
C ASP A 6 15.39 5.57 21.34
N TYR A 7 15.44 6.23 20.17
CA TYR A 7 14.52 5.96 19.04
C TYR A 7 14.95 4.79 18.16
N GLU A 8 16.22 4.40 18.18
CA GLU A 8 16.73 3.26 17.39
C GLU A 8 16.16 1.91 17.86
N LYS A 9 15.52 1.88 19.05
CA LYS A 9 14.75 0.74 19.54
C LYS A 9 13.25 0.91 19.29
N GLN A 10 12.82 0.70 18.05
CA GLN A 10 11.55 0.06 17.62
C GLN A 10 11.06 0.54 16.24
N ILE A 11 11.94 0.78 15.28
CA ILE A 11 11.49 0.84 13.89
C ILE A 11 11.03 -0.58 13.49
N GLU A 12 9.72 -0.78 13.37
CA GLU A 12 9.12 -2.06 12.98
C GLU A 12 9.02 -2.23 11.46
N VAL A 13 8.79 -1.13 10.75
CA VAL A 13 8.52 -1.10 9.30
C VAL A 13 9.35 0.01 8.67
N ILE A 14 10.00 -0.31 7.55
CA ILE A 14 10.67 0.62 6.67
C ILE A 14 10.03 0.47 5.29
N GLU A 15 9.43 1.55 4.81
CA GLU A 15 8.87 1.61 3.46
C GLU A 15 9.88 2.21 2.50
N ILE A 16 10.01 1.58 1.34
CA ILE A 16 10.82 2.09 0.25
C ILE A 16 10.05 2.02 -1.05
N HIS A 17 10.15 3.09 -1.83
CA HIS A 17 9.80 2.98 -3.25
C HIS A 17 10.92 2.25 -4.00
N PRO A 18 10.59 1.46 -5.03
CA PRO A 18 11.58 0.88 -5.92
C PRO A 18 12.25 1.99 -6.76
N PRO A 19 13.18 1.66 -7.65
CA PRO A 19 13.76 2.65 -8.56
C PRO A 19 12.87 2.93 -9.78
N ILE A 20 13.14 4.05 -10.45
CA ILE A 20 12.46 4.48 -11.69
C ILE A 20 12.74 3.45 -12.80
N SER A 21 11.68 2.95 -13.44
CA SER A 21 11.74 1.83 -14.38
C SER A 21 12.58 2.12 -15.63
N ARG A 22 12.66 3.38 -16.07
CA ARG A 22 13.47 3.78 -17.24
C ARG A 22 14.98 3.55 -17.04
N ARG A 23 15.45 3.45 -15.80
CA ARG A 23 16.89 3.35 -15.47
C ARG A 23 17.29 2.01 -14.85
N PHE A 24 16.31 1.16 -14.51
CA PHE A 24 16.54 -0.07 -13.75
C PHE A 24 15.70 -1.22 -14.29
N ASN A 25 16.12 -2.44 -13.97
CA ASN A 25 15.33 -3.65 -14.16
C ASN A 25 15.31 -4.42 -12.84
N TRP A 26 14.49 -5.47 -12.76
CA TRP A 26 14.34 -6.27 -11.55
C TRP A 26 15.65 -6.90 -11.07
N ASN A 27 16.48 -7.46 -11.96
CA ASN A 27 17.74 -8.08 -11.57
C ASN A 27 18.66 -7.07 -10.86
N LYS A 28 18.85 -5.89 -11.47
CA LYS A 28 19.68 -4.83 -10.90
C LYS A 28 19.10 -4.24 -9.63
N PHE A 29 17.76 -4.18 -9.52
CA PHE A 29 17.10 -3.77 -8.28
C PHE A 29 17.41 -4.76 -7.16
N ILE A 30 17.28 -6.06 -7.40
CA ILE A 30 17.52 -7.11 -6.40
C ILE A 30 18.98 -7.13 -5.95
N GLU A 31 19.94 -7.05 -6.88
CA GLU A 31 21.37 -6.94 -6.57
C GLU A 31 21.66 -5.76 -5.62
N ASN A 32 21.11 -4.58 -5.93
CA ASN A 32 21.31 -3.39 -5.10
C ASN A 32 20.53 -3.47 -3.77
N TYR A 33 19.34 -4.05 -3.80
CA TYR A 33 18.49 -4.21 -2.63
C TYR A 33 19.18 -5.08 -1.58
N GLN A 34 19.87 -6.15 -1.98
CA GLN A 34 20.61 -7.02 -1.05
C GLN A 34 21.62 -6.22 -0.21
N ILE A 35 22.41 -5.37 -0.86
CA ILE A 35 23.41 -4.52 -0.18
C ILE A 35 22.72 -3.54 0.79
N PHE A 36 21.60 -2.95 0.38
CA PHE A 36 20.84 -2.04 1.22
C PHE A 36 20.19 -2.75 2.42
N TYR A 37 19.63 -3.93 2.17
CA TYR A 37 19.01 -4.81 3.16
C TYR A 37 20.01 -5.19 4.25
N GLU A 38 21.20 -5.65 3.88
CA GLU A 38 22.26 -6.03 4.82
C GLU A 38 22.63 -4.85 5.74
N LYS A 39 22.85 -3.66 5.16
CA LYS A 39 23.15 -2.45 5.93
C LYS A 39 22.03 -2.00 6.87
N ILE A 40 20.77 -2.13 6.44
CA ILE A 40 19.64 -1.85 7.33
C ILE A 40 19.63 -2.85 8.48
N LYS A 41 19.75 -4.14 8.20
CA LYS A 41 19.62 -5.20 9.21
C LYS A 41 20.76 -5.20 10.23
N GLU A 42 21.94 -4.68 9.87
CA GLU A 42 23.03 -4.40 10.81
C GLU A 42 22.61 -3.42 11.93
N ASN A 43 21.77 -2.44 11.61
CA ASN A 43 21.38 -1.36 12.54
C ASN A 43 19.98 -1.57 13.13
N ILE A 44 19.06 -2.17 12.36
CA ILE A 44 17.65 -2.35 12.69
C ILE A 44 17.22 -3.79 12.32
N PRO A 45 17.75 -4.81 13.00
CA PRO A 45 17.60 -6.22 12.61
C PRO A 45 16.14 -6.70 12.54
N ASN A 46 15.27 -6.10 13.35
CA ASN A 46 13.87 -6.49 13.49
C ASN A 46 12.93 -5.74 12.53
N ALA A 47 13.39 -4.71 11.82
CA ALA A 47 12.54 -3.97 10.90
C ALA A 47 12.15 -4.82 9.69
N LYS A 48 10.88 -4.81 9.32
CA LYS A 48 10.38 -5.33 8.05
C LYS A 48 10.61 -4.28 6.98
N ILE A 49 11.10 -4.68 5.81
CA ILE A 49 11.26 -3.76 4.68
C ILE A 49 10.16 -4.06 3.67
N LEU A 50 9.37 -3.03 3.34
CA LEU A 50 8.22 -3.12 2.45
C LEU A 50 8.46 -2.30 1.19
N ILE A 51 8.20 -2.86 0.00
CA ILE A 51 8.21 -2.12 -1.27
C ILE A 51 6.81 -1.61 -1.60
N GLU A 52 6.71 -0.30 -1.82
CA GLU A 52 5.48 0.38 -2.23
C GLU A 52 5.45 0.65 -3.73
N ASN A 53 4.29 0.47 -4.37
CA ASN A 53 4.11 0.88 -5.76
C ASN A 53 4.16 2.39 -5.91
N ARG A 54 4.74 2.86 -7.02
CA ARG A 54 4.72 4.26 -7.41
C ARG A 54 4.70 4.42 -8.92
N ASN A 55 3.90 5.36 -9.41
CA ASN A 55 3.79 5.62 -10.84
C ASN A 55 5.14 5.97 -11.49
N SER A 56 5.49 5.28 -12.59
CA SER A 56 6.76 5.39 -13.33
C SER A 56 7.95 4.66 -12.69
N PHE A 57 7.72 3.84 -11.67
CA PHE A 57 8.72 3.02 -11.02
C PHE A 57 8.62 1.55 -11.44
N LEU A 58 9.60 0.73 -11.07
CA LEU A 58 9.60 -0.71 -11.37
C LEU A 58 8.35 -1.44 -10.86
N LEU A 59 7.82 -1.00 -9.72
CA LEU A 59 6.53 -1.44 -9.19
C LEU A 59 5.52 -0.32 -9.42
N SER A 60 4.72 -0.39 -10.48
CA SER A 60 3.65 0.59 -10.73
C SER A 60 2.28 -0.08 -10.79
N GLY A 61 2.16 -1.19 -11.51
CA GLY A 61 0.88 -1.87 -11.79
C GLY A 61 0.81 -3.30 -11.27
N ILE A 62 -0.33 -3.95 -11.53
CA ILE A 62 -0.67 -5.27 -11.01
C ILE A 62 0.31 -6.36 -11.49
N LYS A 63 0.74 -6.27 -12.76
CA LYS A 63 1.71 -7.20 -13.34
C LYS A 63 3.08 -7.10 -12.70
N ASP A 64 3.46 -5.89 -12.27
CA ASP A 64 4.73 -5.66 -11.58
C ASP A 64 4.69 -6.28 -10.17
N PHE A 65 3.55 -6.17 -9.48
CA PHE A 65 3.33 -6.84 -8.19
C PHE A 65 3.48 -8.35 -8.29
N GLN A 66 2.80 -8.97 -9.27
CA GLN A 66 2.94 -10.41 -9.48
C GLN A 66 4.40 -10.79 -9.75
N LYS A 67 5.08 -10.03 -10.62
CA LYS A 67 6.48 -10.30 -10.96
C LYS A 67 7.41 -10.16 -9.76
N LEU A 68 7.24 -9.13 -8.94
CA LEU A 68 8.04 -8.96 -7.72
C LEU A 68 7.72 -10.04 -6.68
N SER A 69 6.45 -10.42 -6.52
CA SER A 69 6.08 -11.55 -5.66
C SER A 69 6.78 -12.84 -6.08
N ASP A 70 6.76 -13.16 -7.38
CA ASP A 70 7.42 -14.37 -7.90
C ASP A 70 8.94 -14.33 -7.64
N ILE A 71 9.55 -13.15 -7.69
CA ILE A 71 10.98 -12.96 -7.36
C ILE A 71 11.21 -13.17 -5.87
N ILE A 72 10.39 -12.57 -5.01
CA ILE A 72 10.45 -12.74 -3.56
C ILE A 72 10.37 -14.22 -3.21
N ASP A 73 9.37 -14.93 -3.76
CA ASP A 73 9.12 -16.36 -3.49
C ASP A 73 10.26 -17.28 -3.93
N LYS A 74 11.04 -16.88 -4.95
CA LYS A 74 12.21 -17.62 -5.45
C LYS A 74 13.52 -17.20 -4.81
N SER A 75 13.49 -16.19 -3.95
CA SER A 75 14.67 -15.61 -3.32
C SER A 75 14.66 -15.85 -1.81
N ASN A 76 15.82 -15.69 -1.17
CA ASN A 76 15.91 -15.66 0.30
C ASN A 76 15.78 -14.23 0.87
N LEU A 77 15.15 -13.32 0.12
CA LEU A 77 14.97 -11.93 0.56
C LEU A 77 13.83 -11.86 1.58
N ASP A 78 14.12 -11.31 2.76
CA ASP A 78 13.09 -10.88 3.71
C ASP A 78 12.51 -9.53 3.25
N LEU A 79 11.83 -9.58 2.10
CA LEU A 79 11.17 -8.45 1.47
C LEU A 79 9.68 -8.71 1.36
N LYS A 80 8.88 -7.69 1.65
CA LYS A 80 7.42 -7.75 1.56
C LYS A 80 6.87 -6.56 0.81
N LEU A 81 5.57 -6.60 0.53
CA LEU A 81 4.87 -5.64 -0.30
C LEU A 81 3.95 -4.77 0.54
N ILE A 82 3.84 -3.52 0.12
CA ILE A 82 2.79 -2.59 0.53
C ILE A 82 2.07 -2.09 -0.72
N ILE A 83 0.74 -2.07 -0.66
CA ILE A 83 -0.09 -1.57 -1.75
C ILE A 83 -0.60 -0.17 -1.39
N ASP A 84 -0.19 0.83 -2.16
CA ASP A 84 -0.95 2.07 -2.28
C ASP A 84 -2.07 1.87 -3.30
N PHE A 85 -3.29 1.68 -2.79
CA PHE A 85 -4.47 1.38 -3.59
C PHE A 85 -4.85 2.52 -4.53
N PRO A 86 -5.02 3.77 -4.07
CA PRO A 86 -5.30 4.88 -4.98
C PRO A 86 -4.25 5.05 -6.08
N GLN A 87 -2.95 4.86 -5.79
CA GLN A 87 -1.90 4.89 -6.82
C GLN A 87 -2.05 3.75 -7.82
N LEU A 88 -2.23 2.50 -7.36
CA LEU A 88 -2.43 1.33 -8.21
C LEU A 88 -3.66 1.51 -9.11
N LEU A 89 -4.80 1.90 -8.54
CA LEU A 89 -6.04 2.09 -9.29
C LEU A 89 -5.97 3.25 -10.29
N ASN A 90 -5.17 4.29 -9.99
CA ASN A 90 -4.86 5.35 -10.96
C ASN A 90 -4.01 4.83 -12.12
N TYR A 91 -2.96 4.03 -11.83
CA TYR A 91 -2.13 3.40 -12.85
C TYR A 91 -2.95 2.49 -13.78
N GLU A 92 -3.77 1.63 -13.18
CA GLU A 92 -4.64 0.70 -13.89
C GLU A 92 -5.85 1.40 -14.53
N LYS A 93 -6.08 2.70 -14.31
CA LYS A 93 -7.28 3.44 -14.76
C LYS A 93 -8.59 2.77 -14.34
N ALA A 94 -8.61 2.16 -13.15
CA ALA A 94 -9.73 1.38 -12.61
C ALA A 94 -10.70 2.24 -11.78
N LYS A 95 -10.32 3.49 -11.48
CA LYS A 95 -11.05 4.42 -10.61
C LYS A 95 -12.52 4.70 -11.02
N PHE A 96 -12.87 4.55 -12.29
CA PHE A 96 -14.20 4.91 -12.82
C PHE A 96 -14.95 3.73 -13.45
N ASP A 97 -14.41 2.53 -13.37
CA ASP A 97 -14.93 1.34 -14.05
C ASP A 97 -15.00 0.19 -13.05
N ILE A 98 -16.22 -0.27 -12.77
CA ILE A 98 -16.48 -1.29 -11.76
C ILE A 98 -15.93 -2.66 -12.16
N ASP A 99 -15.98 -3.01 -13.44
CA ASP A 99 -15.52 -4.31 -13.94
C ASP A 99 -13.99 -4.33 -13.90
N LYS A 100 -13.37 -3.21 -14.27
CA LYS A 100 -11.92 -3.05 -14.16
C LYS A 100 -11.45 -3.02 -12.71
N LEU A 101 -12.15 -2.32 -11.82
CA LEU A 101 -11.89 -2.31 -10.38
C LEU A 101 -11.91 -3.73 -9.82
N ASN A 102 -12.96 -4.50 -10.12
CA ASN A 102 -13.08 -5.89 -9.71
C ASN A 102 -11.94 -6.76 -10.26
N SER A 103 -11.59 -6.62 -11.55
CA SER A 103 -10.51 -7.38 -12.15
C SER A 103 -9.18 -7.12 -11.45
N VAL A 104 -8.80 -5.85 -11.26
CA VAL A 104 -7.54 -5.45 -10.62
C VAL A 104 -7.48 -5.94 -9.18
N LEU A 105 -8.54 -5.74 -8.40
CA LEU A 105 -8.55 -6.15 -6.99
C LEU A 105 -8.56 -7.67 -6.83
N LYS A 106 -9.21 -8.40 -7.74
CA LYS A 106 -9.21 -9.88 -7.72
C LYS A 106 -7.81 -10.44 -7.95
N GLU A 107 -7.03 -9.85 -8.85
CA GLU A 107 -5.66 -10.28 -9.15
C GLU A 107 -4.72 -10.18 -7.95
N ILE A 108 -4.99 -9.27 -7.00
CA ILE A 108 -4.19 -9.12 -5.76
C ILE A 108 -4.15 -10.42 -4.96
N LYS A 109 -5.20 -11.24 -5.03
CA LYS A 109 -5.26 -12.53 -4.33
C LYS A 109 -4.15 -13.50 -4.74
N ASN A 110 -3.58 -13.36 -5.94
CA ASN A 110 -2.52 -14.24 -6.46
C ASN A 110 -1.16 -14.00 -5.80
N PHE A 111 -0.94 -12.83 -5.22
CA PHE A 111 0.32 -12.47 -4.57
C PHE A 111 0.14 -11.95 -3.14
N LYS A 112 -1.05 -12.15 -2.56
CA LYS A 112 -1.41 -11.56 -1.27
C LYS A 112 -0.52 -12.01 -0.11
N HIS A 113 0.05 -13.21 -0.18
CA HIS A 113 0.91 -13.79 0.87
C HIS A 113 2.18 -12.95 1.12
N ASN A 114 2.60 -12.17 0.13
CA ASN A 114 3.73 -11.26 0.24
C ASN A 114 3.35 -9.84 0.67
N ILE A 115 2.06 -9.52 0.78
CA ILE A 115 1.59 -8.22 1.28
C ILE A 115 1.62 -8.19 2.81
N LYS A 116 2.08 -7.08 3.39
CA LYS A 116 2.04 -6.84 4.84
C LYS A 116 1.44 -5.51 5.25
N ALA A 117 1.19 -4.62 4.29
CA ALA A 117 0.60 -3.33 4.58
C ALA A 117 -0.17 -2.79 3.38
N PHE A 118 -0.98 -1.77 3.61
CA PHE A 118 -1.58 -0.99 2.54
C PHE A 118 -1.83 0.45 2.96
N HIS A 119 -1.76 1.36 1.98
CA HIS A 119 -2.18 2.74 2.12
C HIS A 119 -3.59 2.95 1.59
N LEU A 120 -4.32 3.84 2.25
CA LEU A 120 -5.54 4.44 1.71
C LEU A 120 -5.49 5.95 1.89
N TRP A 121 -6.00 6.65 0.89
CA TRP A 121 -6.14 8.10 0.90
C TRP A 121 -7.20 8.56 -0.10
N GLY A 122 -7.72 9.77 0.10
CA GLY A 122 -8.71 10.39 -0.78
C GLY A 122 -8.10 11.27 -1.88
N GLN A 123 -8.91 11.61 -2.88
CA GLN A 123 -8.52 12.55 -3.93
C GLN A 123 -9.64 13.56 -4.21
N ILE A 124 -9.33 14.85 -4.22
CA ILE A 124 -10.27 15.91 -4.59
C ILE A 124 -9.78 16.58 -5.88
N GLY A 125 -10.50 16.38 -6.98
CA GLY A 125 -10.03 16.79 -8.30
C GLY A 125 -8.70 16.11 -8.63
N ASN A 126 -7.65 16.90 -8.84
CA ASN A 126 -6.29 16.41 -9.11
C ASN A 126 -5.38 16.38 -7.87
N LYS A 127 -5.92 16.65 -6.66
CA LYS A 127 -5.14 16.68 -5.42
C LYS A 127 -5.19 15.31 -4.74
N SER A 128 -4.10 14.57 -4.78
CA SER A 128 -3.90 13.34 -4.00
C SER A 128 -3.78 13.63 -2.50
N HIS A 129 -4.03 12.64 -1.66
CA HIS A 129 -3.97 12.74 -0.19
C HIS A 129 -4.91 13.80 0.41
N ALA A 130 -6.02 14.07 -0.28
CA ALA A 130 -7.02 15.07 0.11
C ALA A 130 -8.41 14.43 0.16
N GLY A 131 -9.10 14.57 1.30
CA GLY A 131 -10.41 13.95 1.50
C GLY A 131 -10.32 12.47 1.86
N ASP A 132 -11.41 11.73 1.60
CA ASP A 132 -11.58 10.31 1.90
C ASP A 132 -11.82 9.46 0.63
N ILE A 133 -12.06 8.15 0.78
CA ILE A 133 -12.29 7.23 -0.35
C ILE A 133 -13.58 7.58 -1.12
N ASN A 134 -14.58 8.20 -0.49
CA ASN A 134 -15.74 8.69 -1.21
C ASN A 134 -15.33 9.81 -2.17
N ASP A 135 -14.47 10.74 -1.72
CA ASP A 135 -13.93 11.79 -2.61
C ASP A 135 -13.11 11.19 -3.74
N TYR A 136 -12.29 10.17 -3.45
CA TYR A 136 -11.57 9.44 -4.47
C TYR A 136 -12.52 8.94 -5.56
N PHE A 137 -13.59 8.22 -5.23
CA PHE A 137 -14.56 7.72 -6.21
C PHE A 137 -15.63 8.75 -6.64
N ASN A 138 -15.42 10.05 -6.45
CA ASN A 138 -16.38 11.11 -6.78
C ASN A 138 -17.79 10.88 -6.19
N ASN A 139 -17.87 10.35 -4.97
CA ASN A 139 -19.08 9.96 -4.26
C ASN A 139 -19.93 8.91 -4.99
N ASN A 140 -19.33 8.12 -5.89
CA ASN A 140 -20.00 6.98 -6.49
C ASN A 140 -20.05 5.81 -5.49
N SER A 141 -21.18 5.70 -4.77
CA SER A 141 -21.39 4.68 -3.74
C SER A 141 -21.19 3.25 -4.25
N ARG A 142 -21.54 2.97 -5.52
CA ARG A 142 -21.34 1.64 -6.10
C ARG A 142 -19.85 1.27 -6.19
N LEU A 143 -19.00 2.19 -6.62
CA LEU A 143 -17.55 1.98 -6.68
C LEU A 143 -16.93 1.91 -5.28
N VAL A 144 -17.38 2.77 -4.35
CA VAL A 144 -16.91 2.75 -2.95
C VAL A 144 -17.22 1.40 -2.29
N ASN A 145 -18.48 0.93 -2.38
CA ASN A 145 -18.89 -0.35 -1.81
C ASN A 145 -18.11 -1.50 -2.45
N THR A 146 -17.99 -1.50 -3.78
CA THR A 146 -17.23 -2.53 -4.51
C THR A 146 -15.77 -2.56 -4.05
N PHE A 147 -15.15 -1.39 -3.86
CA PHE A 147 -13.77 -1.28 -3.40
C PHE A 147 -13.60 -1.93 -2.02
N TYR A 148 -14.42 -1.54 -1.04
CA TYR A 148 -14.31 -2.06 0.32
C TYR A 148 -14.70 -3.53 0.45
N GLU A 149 -15.71 -4.01 -0.28
CA GLU A 149 -16.07 -5.43 -0.35
C GLU A 149 -14.90 -6.29 -0.88
N ASN A 150 -14.25 -5.82 -1.94
CA ASN A 150 -13.07 -6.50 -2.46
C ASN A 150 -11.91 -6.46 -1.48
N LEU A 151 -11.64 -5.30 -0.84
CA LEU A 151 -10.59 -5.13 0.15
C LEU A 151 -10.78 -6.11 1.32
N ALA A 152 -12.02 -6.21 1.84
CA ALA A 152 -12.41 -7.19 2.84
C ALA A 152 -12.15 -8.62 2.34
N SER A 153 -12.55 -8.95 1.11
CA SER A 153 -12.34 -10.30 0.55
C SER A 153 -10.87 -10.68 0.33
N ILE A 154 -9.95 -9.71 0.31
CA ILE A 154 -8.51 -9.93 0.17
C ILE A 154 -7.88 -10.14 1.55
N PHE A 155 -8.18 -9.27 2.51
CA PHE A 155 -7.43 -9.14 3.77
C PHE A 155 -8.14 -9.72 5.00
N ILE A 156 -9.45 -9.92 4.97
CA ILE A 156 -10.16 -10.55 6.08
C ILE A 156 -10.05 -12.07 5.91
N GLY A 157 -9.30 -12.70 6.83
CA GLY A 157 -9.01 -14.12 6.82
C GLY A 157 -8.51 -14.60 8.19
N LYS A 158 -8.17 -15.88 8.31
CA LYS A 158 -7.75 -16.46 9.60
C LYS A 158 -6.36 -15.97 9.99
N ASN A 159 -6.30 -15.18 11.08
CA ASN A 159 -5.10 -14.82 11.86
C ASN A 159 -4.00 -14.02 11.12
N GLU A 160 -4.30 -13.40 9.98
CA GLU A 160 -3.35 -12.50 9.32
C GLU A 160 -3.50 -11.06 9.82
N LYS A 161 -2.37 -10.39 10.05
CA LYS A 161 -2.30 -8.99 10.46
C LYS A 161 -1.60 -8.18 9.38
N TYR A 162 -2.16 -7.01 9.08
CA TYR A 162 -1.66 -6.09 8.08
C TYR A 162 -1.55 -4.69 8.71
N TYR A 163 -0.50 -3.96 8.35
CA TYR A 163 -0.41 -2.54 8.73
C TYR A 163 -1.32 -1.71 7.83
N PHE A 164 -2.19 -0.89 8.43
CA PHE A 164 -2.95 0.12 7.72
C PHE A 164 -2.28 1.47 7.90
N ILE A 165 -1.93 2.13 6.79
CA ILE A 165 -1.09 3.33 6.81
C ILE A 165 -1.81 4.45 6.06
N PRO A 166 -2.65 5.24 6.76
CA PRO A 166 -3.42 6.31 6.12
C PRO A 166 -2.53 7.48 5.71
N GLU A 167 -2.71 7.97 4.49
CA GLU A 167 -1.94 9.11 3.97
C GLU A 167 -2.85 10.29 3.63
N ILE A 168 -3.38 10.95 4.66
CA ILE A 168 -4.30 12.08 4.51
C ILE A 168 -3.61 13.37 4.96
N ASN A 169 -3.26 14.18 3.98
CA ASN A 169 -2.59 15.47 4.20
C ASN A 169 -3.59 16.60 4.37
N LEU A 170 -4.72 16.54 3.66
CA LEU A 170 -5.70 17.62 3.58
C LEU A 170 -7.12 17.11 3.79
N GLY A 171 -7.92 17.90 4.51
CA GLY A 171 -9.37 17.71 4.59
C GLY A 171 -10.10 18.16 3.30
N LYS A 172 -11.44 18.17 3.35
CA LYS A 172 -12.31 18.73 2.30
C LYS A 172 -13.15 19.88 2.83
N LYS A 173 -13.90 20.56 1.95
CA LYS A 173 -14.82 21.62 2.39
C LYS A 173 -15.79 21.04 3.44
N GLY A 174 -15.75 21.62 4.64
CA GLY A 174 -16.59 21.18 5.77
C GLY A 174 -16.12 19.92 6.51
N LYS A 175 -14.94 19.35 6.20
CA LYS A 175 -14.33 18.25 6.97
C LYS A 175 -12.82 18.42 7.10
N THR A 176 -12.30 18.27 8.31
CA THR A 176 -10.87 18.23 8.63
C THR A 176 -10.20 16.96 8.11
N LYS A 177 -8.86 16.92 8.11
CA LYS A 177 -8.10 15.69 7.78
C LYS A 177 -8.44 14.52 8.72
N ASN A 178 -8.68 14.81 10.00
CA ASN A 178 -9.00 13.80 11.01
C ASN A 178 -10.40 13.21 10.78
N GLU A 179 -11.36 14.03 10.36
CA GLU A 179 -12.69 13.56 9.97
C GLU A 179 -12.63 12.72 8.70
N CYS A 180 -11.79 13.07 7.73
CA CYS A 180 -11.57 12.24 6.54
C CYS A 180 -10.94 10.89 6.90
N LEU A 181 -9.94 10.88 7.79
CA LEU A 181 -9.35 9.65 8.33
C LEU A 181 -10.39 8.81 9.05
N SER A 182 -11.18 9.43 9.93
CA SER A 182 -12.24 8.77 10.69
C SER A 182 -13.23 8.08 9.75
N ASN A 183 -13.61 8.72 8.63
CA ASN A 183 -14.49 8.08 7.64
C ASN A 183 -13.84 6.83 7.05
N ILE A 184 -12.57 6.87 6.62
CA ILE A 184 -11.89 5.67 6.08
C ILE A 184 -11.84 4.55 7.12
N VAL A 185 -11.49 4.86 8.37
CA VAL A 185 -11.43 3.88 9.45
C VAL A 185 -12.82 3.30 9.74
N GLN A 186 -13.87 4.12 9.71
CA GLN A 186 -15.25 3.65 9.89
C GLN A 186 -15.68 2.71 8.77
N GLU A 187 -15.43 3.05 7.51
CA GLU A 187 -15.74 2.16 6.37
C GLU A 187 -14.99 0.83 6.44
N LEU A 188 -13.71 0.85 6.82
CA LEU A 188 -12.95 -0.38 7.08
C LEU A 188 -13.61 -1.22 8.18
N LYS A 189 -13.99 -0.61 9.31
CA LYS A 189 -14.71 -1.31 10.39
C LYS A 189 -16.05 -1.86 9.94
N PHE A 190 -16.84 -1.09 9.19
CA PHE A 190 -18.11 -1.53 8.62
C PHE A 190 -17.95 -2.70 7.66
N SER A 191 -16.82 -2.75 6.94
CA SER A 191 -16.46 -3.84 6.04
C SER A 191 -15.88 -5.07 6.76
N GLY A 192 -15.80 -5.04 8.09
CA GLY A 192 -15.40 -6.16 8.94
C GLY A 192 -13.93 -6.12 9.41
N PHE A 193 -13.16 -5.08 9.10
CA PHE A 193 -11.80 -4.96 9.60
C PHE A 193 -11.78 -4.70 11.11
N GLN A 194 -10.82 -5.32 11.79
CA GLN A 194 -10.56 -5.10 13.21
C GLN A 194 -9.19 -4.43 13.38
N PHE A 195 -9.16 -3.39 14.20
CA PHE A 195 -7.95 -2.67 14.57
C PHE A 195 -7.54 -3.16 15.96
N ILE A 196 -6.28 -3.55 16.10
CA ILE A 196 -5.69 -4.17 17.30
C ILE A 196 -4.54 -3.34 17.84
#